data_AF-A0A674I7Z7-F1
#
_entry.id   AF-A0A674I7Z7-F1
#
_cell.length_a   1.000
_cell.length_b   1.000
_cell.length_c   1.000
_cell.angle_alpha   90.00
_cell.angle_beta   90.00
_cell.angle_gamma   90.00
#
_symmetry.space_group_name_H-M   'P 1'
#
loop_
_entity.id
_entity.type
_entity.pdbx_description
1 polymer ?
#
loop_
_entity_poly.entity_id
_entity_poly.type
_entity_poly.pdbx_seq_one_letter_code
_entity_poly.pdbx_strand_id
1 'polypeptide(L)'
;GYRTKVLEKTFEEWMRYRDECLKKLANEPYPTGLYCNRTFDMYACWPDGSPGSTINVSCPFYLPWFEKVKHGLVSRKCGPDGQWVMVNGTQPWRDYSQCEEEMESTMEEEGARQLMVSFKVLYTVGYSLSLLALVSALLILTIFRKLRCTRNYIHANLFASFGLRAISVIVKDALLEKRWGMEILHVSDWEALLSNEAAVGCRVAQVVMQYCILANHYWFLVEAVYLYKLLIGAVFSEKNYYTLYLYLGWGTPVVFVVPWLAAKYLKENTECWALNENMAYWWIIRIPILLASLINLLIFMRILKVILAKLRANQKGYADYKLRLAKATLTLIPLFGIHEVVFIFATDEQTTGILRYIKVFFTLFLNSFQGFLVAVLYCFANKEVKSEMKKKWQLWKLDHPALCCTQ
;
A
#
# COMPACT_ATOMS: atom_id res chain seq x y z
N GLY A 1 -6.47 8.10 -5.14
CA GLY A 1 -5.53 8.39 -6.24
C GLY A 1 -6.20 9.30 -7.23
N TYR A 2 -6.56 8.81 -8.43
CA TYR A 2 -7.34 9.59 -9.40
C TYR A 2 -8.66 10.11 -8.80
N ARG A 3 -9.41 9.22 -8.12
CA ARG A 3 -10.62 9.58 -7.36
C ARG A 3 -10.38 10.68 -6.32
N THR A 4 -9.18 10.80 -5.76
CA THR A 4 -8.85 11.78 -4.70
C THR A 4 -8.70 13.19 -5.26
N LYS A 5 -7.95 13.34 -6.35
CA LYS A 5 -7.81 14.62 -7.05
C LYS A 5 -9.14 15.12 -7.60
N VAL A 6 -9.92 14.20 -8.17
CA VAL A 6 -11.27 14.50 -8.64
C VAL A 6 -12.10 14.98 -7.46
N LEU A 7 -12.03 14.28 -6.32
CA LEU A 7 -12.76 14.65 -5.12
C LEU A 7 -12.37 16.06 -4.64
N GLU A 8 -11.11 16.31 -4.29
CA GLU A 8 -10.62 17.61 -3.79
C GLU A 8 -11.00 18.77 -4.72
N LYS A 9 -10.75 18.61 -6.03
CA LYS A 9 -11.13 19.59 -7.04
C LYS A 9 -12.65 19.86 -7.06
N THR A 10 -13.47 18.81 -6.98
CA THR A 10 -14.94 18.92 -6.94
C THR A 10 -15.39 19.80 -5.78
N PHE A 11 -14.74 19.69 -4.62
CA PHE A 11 -15.13 20.49 -3.46
C PHE A 11 -14.61 21.91 -3.49
N GLU A 12 -13.40 22.14 -3.99
CA GLU A 12 -12.94 23.51 -4.25
C GLU A 12 -13.91 24.22 -5.20
N GLU A 13 -14.34 23.54 -6.26
CA GLU A 13 -15.33 24.08 -7.20
C GLU A 13 -16.73 24.22 -6.57
N TRP A 14 -17.14 23.31 -5.68
CA TRP A 14 -18.38 23.41 -4.93
C TRP A 14 -18.37 24.60 -3.95
N MET A 15 -17.27 24.83 -3.24
CA MET A 15 -17.11 26.00 -2.37
C MET A 15 -17.20 27.29 -3.18
N ARG A 16 -16.54 27.33 -4.34
CA ARG A 16 -16.66 28.46 -5.27
C ARG A 16 -18.10 28.67 -5.72
N TYR A 17 -18.80 27.60 -6.13
CA TYR A 17 -20.21 27.64 -6.53
C TYR A 17 -21.12 28.17 -5.42
N ARG A 18 -20.92 27.69 -4.18
CA ARG A 18 -21.66 28.16 -2.99
C ARG A 18 -21.42 29.65 -2.76
N ASP A 19 -20.18 30.09 -2.75
CA ASP A 19 -19.84 31.49 -2.44
C ASP A 19 -20.34 32.45 -3.53
N GLU A 20 -20.26 32.03 -4.80
CA GLU A 20 -20.88 32.76 -5.93
C GLU A 20 -22.39 32.83 -5.79
N CYS A 21 -23.05 31.72 -5.43
CA CYS A 21 -24.48 31.68 -5.18
C CYS A 21 -24.88 32.63 -4.06
N LEU A 22 -24.26 32.54 -2.88
CA LEU A 22 -24.59 33.38 -1.73
C LEU A 22 -24.42 34.87 -2.04
N LYS A 23 -23.37 35.26 -2.77
CA LYS A 23 -23.18 36.63 -3.25
C LYS A 23 -24.30 37.06 -4.20
N LYS A 24 -24.69 36.20 -5.14
CA LYS A 24 -25.79 36.45 -6.08
C LYS A 24 -27.12 36.65 -5.35
N LEU A 25 -27.44 35.75 -4.41
CA LEU A 25 -28.64 35.80 -3.60
C LEU A 25 -28.71 37.07 -2.73
N ALA A 26 -27.58 37.60 -2.26
CA ALA A 26 -27.52 38.82 -1.46
C ALA A 26 -27.67 40.11 -2.29
N ASN A 27 -27.21 40.10 -3.56
CA ASN A 27 -27.16 41.30 -4.40
C ASN A 27 -28.42 41.48 -5.28
N GLU A 28 -29.18 40.43 -5.56
CA GLU A 28 -30.38 40.52 -6.40
C GLU A 28 -31.52 41.26 -5.67
N PRO A 29 -32.24 42.18 -6.32
CA PRO A 29 -33.37 42.87 -5.69
C PRO A 29 -34.52 41.90 -5.40
N TYR A 30 -35.27 42.14 -4.33
CA TYR A 30 -36.45 41.34 -4.01
C TYR A 30 -37.61 41.66 -4.97
N PRO A 31 -38.29 40.65 -5.52
CA PRO A 31 -39.49 40.86 -6.32
C PRO A 31 -40.64 41.36 -5.45
N THR A 32 -41.53 42.15 -6.05
CA THR A 32 -42.77 42.61 -5.41
C THR A 32 -43.88 41.59 -5.58
N GLY A 33 -44.52 41.17 -4.49
CA GLY A 33 -45.66 40.25 -4.50
C GLY A 33 -45.40 38.95 -3.73
N LEU A 34 -46.20 37.92 -4.02
CA LEU A 34 -46.02 36.57 -3.50
C LEU A 34 -45.01 35.81 -4.36
N TYR A 35 -44.00 35.20 -3.74
CA TYR A 35 -42.96 34.42 -4.42
C TYR A 35 -42.35 33.39 -3.47
N CYS A 36 -41.76 32.33 -4.02
CA CYS A 36 -40.92 31.42 -3.27
C CYS A 36 -39.53 32.04 -3.08
N ASN A 37 -39.09 32.15 -1.83
CA ASN A 37 -37.78 32.72 -1.50
C ASN A 37 -36.64 31.95 -2.16
N ARG A 38 -35.72 32.71 -2.78
CA ARG A 38 -34.42 32.24 -3.24
C ARG A 38 -33.63 31.52 -2.13
N THR A 39 -32.88 30.48 -2.47
CA THR A 39 -32.14 29.67 -1.49
C THR A 39 -31.01 28.85 -2.12
N PHE A 40 -30.03 28.46 -1.31
CA PHE A 40 -29.02 27.46 -1.67
C PHE A 40 -29.29 26.18 -0.89
N ASP A 41 -29.60 25.09 -1.58
CA ASP A 41 -30.00 23.82 -0.95
C ASP A 41 -28.84 22.82 -0.81
N MET A 42 -27.60 23.33 -0.76
CA MET A 42 -26.34 22.57 -0.76
C MET A 42 -26.02 21.83 -2.07
N TYR A 43 -26.90 21.93 -3.09
CA TYR A 43 -26.70 21.34 -4.41
C TYR A 43 -26.76 22.39 -5.52
N ALA A 44 -27.85 23.15 -5.61
CA ALA A 44 -28.07 24.16 -6.65
C ALA A 44 -28.46 25.51 -6.05
N CYS A 45 -28.17 26.57 -6.81
CA CYS A 45 -28.54 27.94 -6.48
C CYS A 45 -29.92 28.28 -7.04
N TRP A 46 -30.92 28.46 -6.17
CA TRP A 46 -32.30 28.70 -6.57
C TRP A 46 -32.63 30.21 -6.51
N PRO A 47 -33.04 30.84 -7.62
CA PRO A 47 -33.56 32.21 -7.61
C PRO A 47 -34.98 32.25 -7.02
N ASP A 48 -35.55 33.45 -6.91
CA ASP A 48 -36.96 33.58 -6.50
C ASP A 48 -37.89 32.94 -7.53
N GLY A 49 -38.90 32.23 -7.05
CA GLY A 49 -39.83 31.50 -7.88
C GLY A 49 -41.21 32.16 -7.93
N SER A 50 -41.79 32.26 -9.12
CA SER A 50 -43.18 32.69 -9.28
C SER A 50 -44.14 31.61 -8.73
N PRO A 51 -45.18 31.97 -7.96
CA PRO A 51 -46.14 31.02 -7.41
C PRO A 51 -46.78 30.15 -8.50
N GLY A 52 -46.92 28.85 -8.23
CA GLY A 52 -47.52 27.89 -9.15
C GLY A 52 -46.66 27.52 -10.37
N SER A 53 -45.40 27.95 -10.42
CA SER A 53 -44.48 27.66 -11.53
C SER A 53 -43.37 26.68 -11.14
N THR A 54 -42.79 26.04 -12.16
CA THR A 54 -41.57 25.23 -12.02
C THR A 54 -40.36 26.10 -12.36
N ILE A 55 -39.40 26.15 -11.45
CA ILE A 55 -38.16 26.90 -11.59
C ILE A 55 -37.06 25.93 -12.03
N ASN A 56 -36.42 26.27 -13.15
CA ASN A 56 -35.36 25.47 -13.74
C ASN A 56 -34.03 26.21 -13.65
N VAL A 57 -32.98 25.51 -13.23
CA VAL A 57 -31.61 26.04 -13.16
C VAL A 57 -30.67 25.08 -13.88
N SER A 58 -29.62 25.58 -14.51
CA SER A 58 -28.60 24.74 -15.15
C SER A 58 -27.93 23.81 -14.14
N CYS A 59 -27.51 22.63 -14.59
CA CYS A 59 -26.71 21.72 -13.75
C CYS A 59 -25.50 22.46 -13.15
N PRO A 60 -25.17 22.24 -11.86
CA PRO A 60 -24.05 22.91 -11.21
C PRO A 60 -22.70 22.57 -11.88
N PHE A 61 -21.86 23.58 -12.08
CA PHE A 61 -20.57 23.40 -12.79
C PHE A 61 -19.52 22.62 -11.99
N TYR A 62 -19.71 22.46 -10.67
CA TYR A 62 -18.75 21.74 -9.82
C TYR A 62 -18.80 20.22 -10.02
N LEU A 63 -19.80 19.70 -10.74
CA LEU A 63 -19.94 18.26 -10.95
C LEU A 63 -18.77 17.71 -11.81
N PRO A 64 -18.13 16.59 -11.43
CA PRO A 64 -17.02 16.01 -12.20
C PRO A 64 -17.37 15.69 -13.66
N TRP A 65 -18.64 15.39 -13.92
CA TRP A 65 -19.20 15.07 -15.23
C TRP A 65 -19.96 16.24 -15.87
N PHE A 66 -19.74 17.48 -15.41
CA PHE A 66 -20.46 18.66 -15.89
C PHE A 66 -20.47 18.80 -17.42
N GLU A 67 -19.36 18.49 -18.10
CA GLU A 67 -19.31 18.56 -19.57
C GLU A 67 -20.33 17.66 -20.28
N LYS A 68 -20.70 16.52 -19.68
CA LYS A 68 -21.74 15.62 -20.20
C LYS A 68 -23.14 16.19 -19.96
N VAL A 69 -23.36 16.83 -18.81
CA VAL A 69 -24.68 17.31 -18.35
C VAL A 69 -24.86 18.82 -18.47
N LYS A 70 -23.97 19.54 -19.16
CA LYS A 70 -23.98 21.02 -19.23
C LYS A 70 -25.26 21.63 -19.77
N HIS A 71 -26.01 20.85 -20.57
CA HIS A 71 -27.30 21.26 -21.15
C HIS A 71 -28.50 20.78 -20.32
N GLY A 72 -28.26 20.01 -19.26
CA GLY A 72 -29.29 19.54 -18.34
C GLY A 72 -29.77 20.64 -17.38
N LEU A 73 -30.97 20.43 -16.85
CA LEU A 73 -31.63 21.34 -15.92
C LEU A 73 -32.02 20.59 -14.64
N VAL A 74 -31.82 21.26 -13.50
CA VAL A 74 -32.38 20.88 -12.21
C VAL A 74 -33.66 21.69 -12.00
N SER A 75 -34.73 21.04 -11.56
CA SER A 75 -36.06 21.66 -11.41
C SER A 75 -36.56 21.64 -9.97
N ARG A 76 -37.22 22.72 -9.53
CA ARG A 76 -38.00 22.80 -8.28
C ARG A 76 -39.37 23.41 -8.55
N LYS A 77 -40.37 23.04 -7.74
CA LYS A 77 -41.74 23.54 -7.88
C LYS A 77 -42.08 24.55 -6.79
N CYS A 78 -42.55 25.72 -7.20
CA CYS A 78 -43.09 26.74 -6.29
C CYS A 78 -44.62 26.57 -6.20
N GLY A 79 -45.12 26.42 -4.97
CA GLY A 79 -46.54 26.30 -4.68
C GLY A 79 -47.31 27.61 -4.93
N PRO A 80 -48.65 27.54 -5.09
CA PRO A 80 -49.49 28.74 -5.24
C PRO A 80 -49.54 29.60 -3.97
N ASP A 81 -49.16 29.03 -2.82
CA ASP A 81 -49.03 29.68 -1.51
C ASP A 81 -47.72 30.45 -1.32
N GLY A 82 -46.83 30.46 -2.33
CA GLY A 82 -45.52 31.08 -2.25
C GLY A 82 -44.50 30.27 -1.43
N GLN A 83 -44.77 28.98 -1.15
CA GLN A 83 -43.82 28.08 -0.53
C GLN A 83 -43.30 27.02 -1.51
N TRP A 84 -42.07 26.57 -1.30
CA TRP A 84 -41.52 25.46 -2.08
C TRP A 84 -42.31 24.17 -1.81
N VAL A 85 -42.68 23.45 -2.86
CA VAL A 85 -43.40 22.18 -2.73
C VAL A 85 -42.53 21.17 -1.97
N MET A 86 -43.09 20.54 -0.94
CA MET A 86 -42.39 19.58 -0.08
C MET A 86 -42.75 18.13 -0.43
N VAL A 87 -41.77 17.24 -0.40
CA VAL A 87 -41.92 15.78 -0.47
C VAL A 87 -41.98 15.23 0.95
N ASN A 88 -42.98 14.41 1.25
CA ASN A 88 -43.18 13.78 2.56
C ASN A 88 -43.13 14.77 3.75
N GLY A 89 -43.50 16.04 3.52
CA GLY A 89 -43.56 17.10 4.53
C GLY A 89 -42.21 17.55 5.12
N THR A 90 -41.07 17.05 4.64
CA THR A 90 -39.76 17.24 5.29
C THR A 90 -38.68 17.84 4.40
N GLN A 91 -38.71 17.61 3.08
CA GLN A 91 -37.72 18.16 2.16
C GLN A 91 -38.36 18.79 0.92
N PRO A 92 -37.85 19.90 0.40
CA PRO A 92 -38.35 20.47 -0.85
C PRO A 92 -38.17 19.52 -2.03
N TRP A 93 -39.19 19.37 -2.87
CA TRP A 93 -39.14 18.58 -4.10
C TRP A 93 -38.11 19.15 -5.07
N ARG A 94 -37.19 18.29 -5.54
CA ARG A 94 -36.17 18.60 -6.54
C ARG A 94 -36.06 17.45 -7.53
N ASP A 95 -36.09 17.77 -8.81
CA ASP A 95 -35.75 16.84 -9.90
C ASP A 95 -34.39 17.20 -10.46
N TYR A 96 -33.44 16.28 -10.33
CA TYR A 96 -32.05 16.43 -10.79
C TYR A 96 -31.64 15.31 -11.76
N SER A 97 -32.61 14.56 -12.30
CA SER A 97 -32.39 13.42 -13.19
C SER A 97 -31.53 13.76 -14.43
N GLN A 98 -31.66 14.97 -14.98
CA GLN A 98 -30.86 15.43 -16.12
C GLN A 98 -29.40 15.77 -15.78
N CYS A 99 -29.05 15.81 -14.50
CA CYS A 99 -27.70 16.10 -14.00
C CYS A 99 -27.04 14.87 -13.34
N GLU A 100 -27.71 13.72 -13.33
CA GLU A 100 -27.13 12.47 -12.87
C GLU A 100 -26.04 12.00 -13.83
N GLU A 101 -24.99 11.39 -13.29
CA GLU A 101 -24.01 10.70 -14.10
C GLU A 101 -24.68 9.46 -14.71
N GLU A 102 -24.81 9.40 -16.03
CA GLU A 102 -25.14 8.14 -16.70
C GLU A 102 -24.05 7.12 -16.33
N MET A 103 -24.36 6.23 -15.39
CA MET A 103 -23.53 5.08 -15.06
C MET A 103 -23.56 4.10 -16.24
N GLU A 104 -22.88 4.42 -17.33
CA GLU A 104 -22.26 3.40 -18.16
C GLU A 104 -21.09 2.83 -17.36
N SER A 105 -21.38 2.06 -16.32
CA SER A 105 -20.38 1.19 -15.71
C SER A 105 -20.04 0.15 -16.78
N THR A 106 -19.04 0.43 -17.60
CA THR A 106 -18.49 -0.58 -18.49
C THR A 106 -18.16 -1.81 -17.64
N MET A 107 -18.59 -3.00 -18.07
CA MET A 107 -18.33 -4.27 -17.36
C MET A 107 -16.84 -4.43 -17.01
N GLU A 108 -15.97 -3.74 -17.75
CA GLU A 108 -14.52 -3.66 -17.55
C GLU A 108 -14.11 -2.86 -16.28
N GLU A 109 -14.77 -1.74 -15.95
CA GLU A 109 -14.47 -0.96 -14.74
C GLU A 109 -14.89 -1.69 -13.46
N GLU A 110 -16.05 -2.35 -13.48
CA GLU A 110 -16.54 -3.11 -12.33
C GLU A 110 -15.68 -4.36 -12.08
N GLY A 111 -15.29 -5.07 -13.16
CA GLY A 111 -14.33 -6.16 -13.10
C GLY A 111 -12.96 -5.72 -12.56
N ALA A 112 -12.44 -4.57 -13.00
CA ALA A 112 -11.19 -4.02 -12.50
C ALA A 112 -11.26 -3.64 -11.00
N ARG A 113 -12.38 -3.07 -10.55
CA ARG A 113 -12.60 -2.74 -9.13
C ARG A 113 -12.63 -3.99 -8.27
N GLN A 114 -13.36 -5.03 -8.68
CA GLN A 114 -13.43 -6.29 -7.96
C GLN A 114 -12.06 -6.98 -7.88
N LEU A 115 -11.30 -6.96 -8.97
CA LEU A 115 -9.94 -7.49 -9.02
C LEU A 115 -8.98 -6.76 -8.06
N MET A 116 -9.06 -5.43 -7.96
CA MET A 116 -8.26 -4.65 -7.01
C MET A 116 -8.60 -5.01 -5.56
N VAL A 117 -9.88 -5.23 -5.23
CA VAL A 117 -10.30 -5.71 -3.91
C VAL A 117 -9.74 -7.10 -3.64
N SER A 118 -9.80 -8.02 -4.61
CA SER A 118 -9.19 -9.35 -4.48
C SER A 118 -7.68 -9.29 -4.23
N PHE A 119 -6.96 -8.41 -4.93
CA PHE A 119 -5.53 -8.19 -4.68
C PHE A 119 -5.27 -7.67 -3.27
N LYS A 120 -6.10 -6.73 -2.79
CA LYS A 120 -6.03 -6.21 -1.41
C LYS A 120 -6.14 -7.33 -0.38
N VAL A 121 -7.15 -8.18 -0.51
CA VAL A 121 -7.35 -9.32 0.40
C VAL A 121 -6.15 -10.28 0.34
N LEU A 122 -5.68 -10.61 -0.86
CA LEU A 122 -4.56 -11.55 -1.06
C LEU A 122 -3.30 -11.11 -0.32
N TYR A 123 -2.83 -9.88 -0.56
CA TYR A 123 -1.59 -9.43 0.09
C TYR A 123 -1.79 -9.14 1.58
N THR A 124 -3.00 -8.76 2.01
CA THR A 124 -3.28 -8.51 3.44
C THR A 124 -3.19 -9.82 4.22
N VAL A 125 -3.78 -10.91 3.70
CA VAL A 125 -3.65 -12.25 4.27
C VAL A 125 -2.19 -12.70 4.27
N GLY A 126 -1.48 -12.52 3.15
CA GLY A 126 -0.06 -12.86 3.04
C GLY A 126 0.82 -12.14 4.07
N TYR A 127 0.68 -10.82 4.21
CA TYR A 127 1.45 -10.04 5.18
C TYR A 127 1.09 -10.39 6.63
N SER A 128 -0.19 -10.67 6.92
CA SER A 128 -0.64 -11.07 8.26
C SER A 128 -0.03 -12.41 8.67
N LEU A 129 -0.07 -13.40 7.77
CA LEU A 129 0.57 -14.71 7.98
C LEU A 129 2.09 -14.58 8.13
N SER A 130 2.73 -13.78 7.27
CA SER A 130 4.15 -13.48 7.36
C SER A 130 4.51 -12.84 8.71
N LEU A 131 3.72 -11.87 9.18
CA LEU A 131 3.98 -11.18 10.45
C LEU A 131 3.90 -12.15 11.63
N LEU A 132 2.88 -13.00 11.70
CA LEU A 132 2.74 -14.02 12.75
C LEU A 132 3.94 -14.99 12.76
N ALA A 133 4.36 -15.45 11.58
CA ALA A 133 5.51 -16.34 11.45
C ALA A 133 6.83 -15.67 11.85
N LEU A 134 7.03 -14.41 11.44
CA LEU A 134 8.25 -13.63 11.74
C LEU A 134 8.36 -13.28 13.23
N VAL A 135 7.26 -12.86 13.87
CA VAL A 135 7.22 -12.60 15.31
C VAL A 135 7.56 -13.86 16.09
N SER A 136 6.97 -14.99 15.71
CA SER A 136 7.27 -16.30 16.31
C SER A 136 8.73 -16.70 16.12
N ALA A 137 9.29 -16.50 14.92
CA ALA A 137 10.69 -16.80 14.63
C ALA A 137 11.66 -15.90 15.42
N LEU A 138 11.39 -14.59 15.51
CA LEU A 138 12.15 -13.65 16.32
C LEU A 138 12.11 -14.03 17.81
N LEU A 139 10.93 -14.41 18.31
CA LEU A 139 10.76 -14.87 19.69
C LEU A 139 11.63 -16.11 19.98
N ILE A 140 11.65 -17.09 19.06
CA ILE A 140 12.50 -18.27 19.20
C ILE A 140 13.98 -17.86 19.22
N LEU A 141 14.45 -17.08 18.25
CA LEU A 141 15.85 -16.68 18.19
C LEU A 141 16.30 -15.84 19.41
N THR A 142 15.40 -15.06 20.01
CA THR A 142 15.73 -14.26 21.19
C THR A 142 15.71 -15.08 22.49
N ILE A 143 14.78 -16.03 22.66
CA ILE A 143 14.66 -16.87 23.87
C ILE A 143 15.84 -17.84 24.02
N PHE A 144 16.23 -18.52 22.93
CA PHE A 144 17.27 -19.54 22.99
C PHE A 144 18.65 -18.89 22.91
N ARG A 145 19.29 -18.64 24.07
CA ARG A 145 20.64 -18.03 24.15
C ARG A 145 21.68 -18.75 23.28
N LYS A 146 21.59 -20.08 23.13
CA LYS A 146 22.51 -20.86 22.28
C LYS A 146 22.42 -20.52 20.78
N LEU A 147 21.32 -19.93 20.33
CA LEU A 147 21.13 -19.50 18.95
C LEU A 147 21.62 -18.06 18.72
N ARG A 148 22.19 -17.37 19.71
CA ARG A 148 22.68 -15.99 19.58
C ARG A 148 24.08 -15.96 18.96
N CYS A 149 24.13 -16.09 17.64
CA CYS A 149 25.34 -16.03 16.82
C CYS A 149 25.25 -14.87 15.82
N THR A 150 26.38 -14.36 15.31
CA THR A 150 26.41 -13.28 14.31
C THR A 150 25.51 -13.55 13.11
N ARG A 151 25.52 -14.79 12.59
CA ARG A 151 24.61 -15.24 11.52
C ARG A 151 23.14 -15.02 11.89
N ASN A 152 22.74 -15.45 13.08
CA ASN A 152 21.35 -15.38 13.53
C ASN A 152 20.95 -13.93 13.89
N TYR A 153 21.90 -13.06 14.27
CA TYR A 153 21.66 -11.62 14.38
C TYR A 153 21.38 -10.95 13.03
N ILE A 154 22.09 -11.34 11.96
CA ILE A 154 21.80 -10.87 10.60
C ILE A 154 20.40 -11.35 10.17
N HIS A 155 20.08 -12.63 10.35
CA HIS A 155 18.75 -13.17 10.05
C HIS A 155 17.64 -12.48 10.87
N ALA A 156 17.88 -12.19 12.15
CA ALA A 156 16.92 -11.47 12.99
C ALA A 156 16.66 -10.05 12.48
N ASN A 157 17.68 -9.33 12.02
CA ASN A 157 17.49 -8.02 11.40
C ASN A 157 16.75 -8.12 10.06
N LEU A 158 17.06 -9.14 9.24
CA LEU A 158 16.29 -9.40 8.02
C LEU A 158 14.81 -9.67 8.35
N PHE A 159 14.51 -10.51 9.35
CA PHE A 159 13.14 -10.77 9.80
C PHE A 159 12.45 -9.51 10.30
N ALA A 160 13.15 -8.67 11.08
CA ALA A 160 12.63 -7.39 11.55
C ALA A 160 12.30 -6.46 10.36
N SER A 161 13.16 -6.41 9.33
CA SER A 161 12.89 -5.60 8.13
C SER A 161 11.62 -6.04 7.39
N PHE A 162 11.36 -7.34 7.29
CA PHE A 162 10.12 -7.86 6.71
C PHE A 162 8.90 -7.53 7.58
N GLY A 163 9.04 -7.66 8.91
CA GLY A 163 7.99 -7.31 9.86
C GLY A 163 7.61 -5.83 9.74
N LEU A 164 8.60 -4.94 9.71
CA LEU A 164 8.41 -3.50 9.52
C LEU A 164 7.79 -3.17 8.16
N ARG A 165 8.22 -3.84 7.08
CA ARG A 165 7.59 -3.72 5.74
C ARG A 165 6.11 -4.11 5.81
N ALA A 166 5.78 -5.27 6.35
CA ALA A 166 4.39 -5.75 6.49
C ALA A 166 3.53 -4.78 7.32
N ILE A 167 4.01 -4.36 8.50
CA ILE A 167 3.30 -3.41 9.37
C ILE A 167 3.08 -2.08 8.65
N SER A 168 4.10 -1.54 8.00
CA SER A 168 3.99 -0.24 7.31
C SER A 168 2.98 -0.25 6.17
N VAL A 169 2.88 -1.35 5.41
CA VAL A 169 1.90 -1.51 4.33
C VAL A 169 0.49 -1.60 4.90
N ILE A 170 0.28 -2.41 5.95
CA ILE A 170 -1.02 -2.56 6.61
C ILE A 170 -1.48 -1.22 7.22
N VAL A 171 -0.60 -0.51 7.92
CA VAL A 171 -0.91 0.80 8.51
C VAL A 171 -1.27 1.82 7.44
N LYS A 172 -0.50 1.89 6.35
CA LYS A 172 -0.83 2.76 5.22
C LYS A 172 -2.21 2.43 4.66
N ASP A 173 -2.51 1.15 4.44
CA ASP A 173 -3.80 0.74 3.87
C ASP A 173 -4.97 1.01 4.81
N ALA A 174 -4.81 0.78 6.11
CA ALA A 174 -5.82 1.10 7.11
C ALA A 174 -6.09 2.62 7.16
N LEU A 175 -5.05 3.45 7.06
CA LEU A 175 -5.21 4.90 7.00
C LEU A 175 -5.85 5.37 5.68
N LEU A 176 -5.50 4.75 4.56
CA LEU A 176 -6.13 5.04 3.27
C LEU A 176 -7.59 4.60 3.24
N GLU A 177 -7.93 3.46 3.83
CA GLU A 177 -9.30 2.97 3.93
C GLU A 177 -10.14 3.81 4.90
N LYS A 178 -9.59 4.20 6.05
CA LYS A 178 -10.25 5.14 6.96
C LYS A 178 -10.57 6.47 6.27
N ARG A 179 -9.67 6.94 5.40
CA ARG A 179 -9.90 8.16 4.61
C ARG A 179 -10.95 7.92 3.53
N TRP A 180 -10.75 6.94 2.65
CA TRP A 180 -11.53 6.82 1.41
C TRP A 180 -12.71 5.83 1.47
N GLY A 181 -12.88 5.12 2.57
CA GLY A 181 -13.93 4.13 2.77
C GLY A 181 -15.21 4.67 3.40
N MET A 182 -15.26 5.95 3.76
CA MET A 182 -16.51 6.58 4.24
C MET A 182 -17.44 6.85 3.06
N GLU A 183 -18.69 6.41 3.20
CA GLU A 183 -19.79 6.80 2.34
C GLU A 183 -20.19 8.22 2.72
N ILE A 184 -20.04 9.18 1.80
CA ILE A 184 -20.28 10.60 2.06
C ILE A 184 -21.79 10.81 2.06
N LEU A 185 -22.39 10.92 3.24
CA LEU A 185 -23.82 11.21 3.39
C LEU A 185 -24.08 12.72 3.56
N HIS A 186 -23.17 13.46 4.20
CA HIS A 186 -23.32 14.88 4.48
C HIS A 186 -22.08 15.70 4.08
N VAL A 187 -22.31 16.98 3.77
CA VAL A 187 -21.24 17.93 3.41
C VAL A 187 -20.23 18.15 4.56
N SER A 188 -20.66 17.98 5.83
CA SER A 188 -19.77 18.00 7.00
C SER A 188 -18.72 16.88 6.99
N ASP A 189 -19.04 15.74 6.36
CA ASP A 189 -18.12 14.61 6.25
C ASP A 189 -16.94 14.96 5.35
N TRP A 190 -17.13 15.95 4.47
CA TRP A 190 -16.11 16.43 3.56
C TRP A 190 -15.02 17.24 4.24
N GLU A 191 -15.39 18.13 5.16
CA GLU A 191 -14.43 18.94 5.92
C GLU A 191 -13.54 18.06 6.80
N ALA A 192 -14.12 17.00 7.39
CA ALA A 192 -13.36 16.00 8.13
C ALA A 192 -12.41 15.19 7.22
N LEU A 193 -12.84 14.84 6.01
CA LEU A 193 -12.08 14.07 5.01
C LEU A 193 -10.86 14.83 4.44
N LEU A 194 -11.02 16.15 4.26
CA LEU A 194 -9.98 17.06 3.79
C LEU A 194 -9.13 17.67 4.91
N SER A 195 -9.38 17.28 6.17
CA SER A 195 -8.61 17.82 7.30
C SER A 195 -7.09 17.60 7.15
N ASN A 196 -6.32 18.65 7.49
CA ASN A 196 -4.86 18.63 7.41
C ASN A 196 -4.23 17.56 8.33
N GLU A 197 -4.83 17.28 9.49
CA GLU A 197 -4.34 16.28 10.43
C GLU A 197 -4.38 14.86 9.82
N ALA A 198 -5.48 14.49 9.18
CA ALA A 198 -5.62 13.21 8.49
C ALA A 198 -4.67 13.10 7.28
N ALA A 199 -4.41 14.23 6.58
CA ALA A 199 -3.44 14.29 5.50
C ALA A 199 -2.00 14.04 5.98
N VAL A 200 -1.61 14.63 7.11
CA VAL A 200 -0.29 14.43 7.72
C VAL A 200 -0.08 12.96 8.10
N GLY A 201 -1.08 12.32 8.71
CA GLY A 201 -0.99 10.89 9.07
C GLY A 201 -0.72 9.98 7.88
N CYS A 202 -1.41 10.20 6.76
CA CYS A 202 -1.20 9.44 5.52
C CYS A 202 0.19 9.69 4.91
N ARG A 203 0.68 10.94 4.93
CA ARG A 203 2.03 11.29 4.45
C ARG A 203 3.11 10.60 5.28
N VAL A 204 2.99 10.62 6.61
CA VAL A 204 3.93 9.94 7.50
C VAL A 204 3.93 8.43 7.23
N ALA A 205 2.75 7.81 7.14
CA ALA A 205 2.64 6.38 6.84
C ALA A 205 3.26 6.01 5.48
N GLN A 206 3.10 6.86 4.47
CA GLN A 206 3.73 6.68 3.17
C GLN A 206 5.26 6.73 3.25
N VAL A 207 5.82 7.71 3.96
CA VAL A 207 7.29 7.83 4.15
C VAL A 207 7.84 6.63 4.89
N VAL A 208 7.18 6.22 5.98
CA VAL A 208 7.56 5.04 6.77
C VAL A 208 7.52 3.79 5.91
N MET A 209 6.49 3.62 5.08
CA MET A 209 6.41 2.49 4.14
C MET A 209 7.58 2.47 3.15
N GLN A 210 7.91 3.61 2.53
CA GLN A 210 9.03 3.68 1.59
C GLN A 210 10.36 3.35 2.28
N TYR A 211 10.58 3.85 3.50
CA TYR A 211 11.74 3.48 4.31
C TYR A 211 11.79 1.98 4.60
N CYS A 212 10.69 1.39 5.06
CA CYS A 212 10.64 -0.04 5.39
C CYS A 212 10.87 -0.93 4.16
N ILE A 213 10.32 -0.56 2.99
CA ILE A 213 10.59 -1.24 1.72
C ILE A 213 12.08 -1.17 1.39
N LEU A 214 12.68 0.02 1.45
CA LEU A 214 14.09 0.21 1.12
C LEU A 214 15.00 -0.53 2.11
N ALA A 215 14.76 -0.41 3.41
CA ALA A 215 15.48 -1.15 4.44
C ALA A 215 15.43 -2.66 4.22
N ASN A 216 14.28 -3.21 3.84
CA ASN A 216 14.16 -4.62 3.50
C ASN A 216 15.07 -5.03 2.33
N HIS A 217 15.16 -4.21 1.27
CA HIS A 217 16.07 -4.45 0.15
C HIS A 217 17.54 -4.41 0.57
N TYR A 218 17.93 -3.44 1.40
CA TYR A 218 19.29 -3.35 1.90
C TYR A 218 19.63 -4.50 2.87
N TRP A 219 18.67 -5.03 3.62
CA TRP A 219 18.87 -6.22 4.44
C TRP A 219 19.07 -7.49 3.62
N PHE A 220 18.41 -7.65 2.45
CA PHE A 220 18.78 -8.72 1.52
C PHE A 220 20.22 -8.57 1.04
N LEU A 221 20.63 -7.36 0.68
CA LEU A 221 21.99 -7.08 0.22
C LEU A 221 23.02 -7.40 1.32
N VAL A 222 22.75 -6.99 2.57
CA VAL A 222 23.59 -7.30 3.73
C VAL A 222 23.74 -8.81 3.90
N GLU A 223 22.64 -9.56 3.84
CA GLU A 223 22.67 -11.01 3.97
C GLU A 223 23.44 -11.68 2.82
N ALA A 224 23.27 -11.21 1.59
CA ALA A 224 24.00 -11.70 0.42
C ALA A 224 25.49 -11.43 0.52
N VAL A 225 25.89 -10.22 0.91
CA VAL A 225 27.30 -9.86 1.14
C VAL A 225 27.90 -10.70 2.27
N TYR A 226 27.16 -10.92 3.35
CA TYR A 226 27.58 -11.77 4.47
C TYR A 226 27.83 -13.22 4.01
N LEU A 227 26.88 -13.82 3.27
CA LEU A 227 27.03 -15.17 2.73
C LEU A 227 28.16 -15.28 1.70
N TYR A 228 28.33 -14.26 0.85
CA TYR A 228 29.43 -14.20 -0.11
C TYR A 228 30.79 -14.22 0.59
N LYS A 229 30.97 -13.37 1.61
CA LYS A 229 32.21 -13.35 2.41
C LYS A 229 32.45 -14.67 3.12
N LEU A 230 31.42 -15.29 3.70
CA LEU A 230 31.56 -16.59 4.39
C LEU A 230 31.97 -17.73 3.44
N LEU A 231 31.42 -17.78 2.22
CA LEU A 231 31.64 -18.89 1.29
C LEU A 231 32.88 -18.75 0.42
N ILE A 232 33.25 -17.52 0.07
CA ILE A 232 34.30 -17.21 -0.93
C ILE A 232 35.42 -16.38 -0.31
N GLY A 233 35.09 -15.46 0.60
CA GLY A 233 36.02 -14.52 1.22
C GLY A 233 36.77 -15.05 2.44
N ALA A 234 36.92 -16.38 2.58
CA ALA A 234 37.48 -17.07 3.77
C ALA A 234 38.95 -16.73 4.13
N VAL A 235 39.52 -15.66 3.55
CA VAL A 235 40.92 -15.25 3.70
C VAL A 235 41.09 -13.93 4.47
N PHE A 236 40.03 -13.15 4.75
CA PHE A 236 40.19 -11.82 5.36
C PHE A 236 39.48 -11.64 6.72
N SER A 237 40.30 -11.82 7.77
CA SER A 237 40.45 -11.01 8.99
C SER A 237 39.27 -10.77 9.96
N GLU A 238 39.55 -11.10 11.23
CA GLU A 238 38.79 -11.04 12.49
C GLU A 238 38.34 -9.64 12.96
N LYS A 239 38.08 -8.67 12.07
CA LYS A 239 37.47 -7.40 12.48
C LYS A 239 35.96 -7.54 12.55
N ASN A 240 35.36 -7.09 13.66
CA ASN A 240 33.92 -7.17 13.90
C ASN A 240 33.13 -6.19 13.01
N TYR A 241 32.92 -6.54 11.74
CA TYR A 241 32.17 -5.74 10.74
C TYR A 241 30.66 -5.67 11.01
N TYR A 242 30.17 -6.18 12.14
CA TYR A 242 28.74 -6.19 12.47
C TYR A 242 28.13 -4.78 12.45
N THR A 243 28.81 -3.79 13.04
CA THR A 243 28.35 -2.39 13.04
C THR A 243 28.23 -1.82 11.62
N LEU A 244 29.15 -2.18 10.72
CA LEU A 244 29.08 -1.76 9.32
C LEU A 244 27.85 -2.34 8.62
N TYR A 245 27.50 -3.60 8.88
CA TYR A 245 26.28 -4.21 8.34
C TYR A 245 25.01 -3.53 8.85
N LEU A 246 24.97 -3.10 10.11
CA LEU A 246 23.84 -2.34 10.65
C LEU A 246 23.68 -0.98 9.96
N TYR A 247 24.77 -0.23 9.77
CA TYR A 247 24.72 1.03 9.03
C TYR A 247 24.32 0.81 7.56
N LEU A 248 24.82 -0.25 6.93
CA LEU A 248 24.46 -0.58 5.56
C LEU A 248 22.96 -0.91 5.43
N GLY A 249 22.41 -1.69 6.36
CA GLY A 249 21.01 -2.13 6.34
C GLY A 249 20.00 -1.05 6.75
N TRP A 250 20.24 -0.36 7.87
CA TRP A 250 19.30 0.61 8.44
C TRP A 250 19.63 2.07 8.12
N GLY A 251 20.92 2.41 8.03
CA GLY A 251 21.36 3.79 7.79
C GLY A 251 21.24 4.23 6.33
N THR A 252 21.72 3.39 5.40
CA THR A 252 21.70 3.70 3.96
C THR A 252 20.31 4.06 3.42
N PRO A 253 19.20 3.37 3.79
CA PRO A 253 17.86 3.77 3.37
C PRO A 253 17.49 5.21 3.73
N VAL A 254 17.92 5.71 4.90
CA VAL A 254 17.63 7.08 5.35
C VAL A 254 18.23 8.11 4.39
N VAL A 255 19.45 7.86 3.90
CA VAL A 255 20.18 8.74 2.97
C VAL A 255 19.40 8.96 1.67
N PHE A 256 18.60 7.99 1.23
CA PHE A 256 17.81 8.09 0.00
C PHE A 256 16.37 8.55 0.25
N VAL A 257 15.77 8.18 1.38
CA VAL A 257 14.41 8.58 1.74
C VAL A 257 14.33 10.07 2.08
N VAL A 258 15.34 10.63 2.75
CA VAL A 258 15.32 12.05 3.15
C VAL A 258 15.30 13.01 1.95
N PRO A 259 16.15 12.87 0.92
CA PRO A 259 16.05 13.69 -0.30
C PRO A 259 14.72 13.54 -1.03
N TRP A 260 14.18 12.32 -1.10
CA TRP A 260 12.86 12.09 -1.69
C TRP A 260 11.74 12.78 -0.90
N LEU A 261 11.78 12.67 0.43
CA LEU A 261 10.86 13.34 1.34
C LEU A 261 10.92 14.86 1.14
N ALA A 262 12.12 15.44 1.08
CA ALA A 262 12.31 16.86 0.83
C ALA A 262 11.73 17.28 -0.54
N ALA A 263 11.98 16.49 -1.60
CA ALA A 263 11.43 16.76 -2.92
C ALA A 263 9.89 16.73 -2.93
N LYS A 264 9.28 15.71 -2.30
CA LYS A 264 7.81 15.60 -2.15
C LYS A 264 7.23 16.75 -1.35
N TYR A 265 7.85 17.12 -0.24
CA TYR A 265 7.39 18.21 0.62
C TYR A 265 7.50 19.59 -0.05
N LEU A 266 8.53 19.84 -0.84
CA LEU A 266 8.72 21.14 -1.48
C LEU A 266 7.94 21.31 -2.79
N LYS A 267 7.59 20.21 -3.46
CA LYS A 267 7.05 20.25 -4.83
C LYS A 267 5.66 19.61 -4.99
N GLU A 268 5.23 18.73 -4.09
CA GLU A 268 3.98 17.97 -4.18
C GLU A 268 3.29 17.87 -2.79
N ASN A 269 3.08 19.00 -2.09
CA ASN A 269 2.55 19.03 -0.71
C ASN A 269 1.04 19.31 -0.59
N THR A 270 0.25 18.73 -1.49
CA THR A 270 -1.21 18.91 -1.51
C THR A 270 -1.92 17.72 -0.84
N GLU A 271 -1.68 16.50 -1.33
CA GLU A 271 -2.43 15.31 -0.91
C GLU A 271 -1.62 14.34 0.00
N CYS A 272 -2.11 13.11 0.15
CA CYS A 272 -1.27 11.99 0.56
C CYS A 272 -0.34 11.58 -0.59
N TRP A 273 0.95 11.37 -0.31
CA TRP A 273 1.98 11.03 -1.29
C TRP A 273 1.91 9.59 -1.85
N ALA A 274 0.70 9.04 -1.97
CA ALA A 274 0.43 7.73 -2.54
C ALA A 274 0.61 7.70 -4.07
N LEU A 275 0.38 8.83 -4.74
CA LEU A 275 0.59 8.99 -6.17
C LEU A 275 1.91 9.73 -6.47
N ASN A 276 2.49 9.42 -7.63
CA ASN A 276 3.62 10.15 -8.18
C ASN A 276 3.14 10.86 -9.43
N GLU A 277 3.08 12.19 -9.40
CA GLU A 277 2.72 12.99 -10.56
C GLU A 277 3.95 13.16 -11.44
N ASN A 278 5.05 13.60 -10.83
CA ASN A 278 6.32 13.66 -11.51
C ASN A 278 7.13 12.37 -11.30
N MET A 279 7.33 11.63 -12.39
CA MET A 279 8.11 10.39 -12.39
C MET A 279 9.56 10.62 -11.92
N ALA A 280 10.14 11.81 -12.12
CA ALA A 280 11.50 12.11 -11.69
C ALA A 280 11.71 11.94 -10.18
N TYR A 281 10.74 12.37 -9.36
CA TYR A 281 10.82 12.19 -7.91
C TYR A 281 10.68 10.72 -7.52
N TRP A 282 9.85 9.96 -8.22
CA TRP A 282 9.72 8.52 -7.98
C TRP A 282 11.03 7.77 -8.24
N TRP A 283 11.80 8.17 -9.25
CA TRP A 283 13.09 7.58 -9.55
C TRP A 283 14.15 7.78 -8.45
N ILE A 284 14.03 8.81 -7.60
CA ILE A 284 14.95 9.05 -6.46
C ILE A 284 14.98 7.84 -5.52
N ILE A 285 13.83 7.22 -5.23
CA ILE A 285 13.76 6.00 -4.40
C ILE A 285 13.93 4.73 -5.22
N ARG A 286 13.50 4.74 -6.49
CA ARG A 286 13.56 3.55 -7.34
C ARG A 286 14.99 3.15 -7.71
N ILE A 287 15.87 4.11 -8.01
CA ILE A 287 17.26 3.85 -8.41
C ILE A 287 18.04 3.06 -7.34
N PRO A 288 18.05 3.47 -6.05
CA PRO A 288 18.73 2.71 -4.99
C PRO A 288 18.23 1.26 -4.85
N ILE A 289 16.91 1.06 -4.98
CA ILE A 289 16.30 -0.29 -4.96
C ILE A 289 16.86 -1.13 -6.11
N LEU A 290 16.81 -0.60 -7.33
CA LEU A 290 17.31 -1.28 -8.53
C LEU A 290 18.79 -1.64 -8.41
N LEU A 291 19.60 -0.70 -7.94
CA LEU A 291 21.03 -0.89 -7.77
C LEU A 291 21.33 -1.99 -6.74
N ALA A 292 20.67 -1.95 -5.58
CA ALA A 292 20.83 -2.97 -4.54
C ALA A 292 20.41 -4.36 -5.06
N SER A 293 19.27 -4.45 -5.75
CA SER A 293 18.77 -5.70 -6.31
C SER A 293 19.67 -6.24 -7.43
N LEU A 294 20.25 -5.38 -8.26
CA LEU A 294 21.22 -5.78 -9.28
C LEU A 294 22.50 -6.34 -8.65
N ILE A 295 23.06 -5.67 -7.64
CA ILE A 295 24.24 -6.17 -6.92
C ILE A 295 23.94 -7.52 -6.27
N ASN A 296 22.77 -7.65 -5.65
CA ASN A 296 22.34 -8.90 -5.04
C ASN A 296 22.21 -10.04 -6.06
N LEU A 297 21.66 -9.77 -7.25
CA LEU A 297 21.60 -10.73 -8.35
C LEU A 297 23.01 -11.20 -8.77
N LEU A 298 23.97 -10.28 -8.90
CA LEU A 298 25.35 -10.61 -9.25
C LEU A 298 26.01 -11.50 -8.19
N ILE A 299 25.81 -11.19 -6.91
CA ILE A 299 26.30 -12.00 -5.78
C ILE A 299 25.66 -13.38 -5.81
N PHE A 300 24.35 -13.46 -6.00
CA PHE A 300 23.64 -14.73 -6.11
C PHE A 300 24.20 -15.61 -7.22
N MET A 301 24.41 -15.08 -8.42
CA MET A 301 24.98 -15.84 -9.53
C MET A 301 26.37 -16.39 -9.21
N ARG A 302 27.19 -15.64 -8.49
CA ARG A 302 28.51 -16.10 -8.02
C ARG A 302 28.39 -17.21 -6.97
N ILE A 303 27.51 -17.05 -5.99
CA ILE A 303 27.25 -18.07 -4.96
C ILE A 303 26.72 -19.35 -5.60
N LEU A 304 25.74 -19.24 -6.51
CA LEU A 304 25.17 -20.37 -7.23
C LEU A 304 26.25 -21.13 -8.01
N LYS A 305 27.17 -20.42 -8.70
CA LYS A 305 28.31 -21.04 -9.39
C LYS A 305 29.21 -21.84 -8.44
N VAL A 306 29.48 -21.33 -7.24
CA VAL A 306 30.29 -22.02 -6.23
C VAL A 306 29.57 -23.24 -5.65
N ILE A 307 28.28 -23.12 -5.33
CA ILE A 307 27.46 -24.24 -4.85
C ILE A 307 27.39 -25.33 -5.91
N LEU A 308 27.19 -24.97 -7.18
CA LEU A 308 27.21 -25.88 -8.31
C LEU A 308 28.54 -26.62 -8.45
N ALA A 309 29.66 -25.91 -8.33
CA ALA A 309 30.99 -26.52 -8.38
C ALA A 309 31.17 -27.54 -7.24
N LYS A 310 30.76 -27.20 -6.01
CA LYS A 310 30.82 -28.11 -4.85
C LYS A 310 29.90 -29.33 -4.99
N LEU A 311 28.68 -29.15 -5.50
CA LEU A 311 27.74 -30.25 -5.75
C LEU A 311 28.25 -31.20 -6.84
N ARG A 312 28.93 -30.67 -7.87
CA ARG A 312 29.54 -31.49 -8.92
C ARG A 312 30.70 -32.34 -8.42
N ALA A 313 31.45 -31.86 -7.42
CA ALA A 313 32.58 -32.59 -6.84
C ALA A 313 32.18 -33.77 -5.92
N ASN A 314 31.01 -33.71 -5.26
CA ASN A 314 30.56 -34.68 -4.24
C ASN A 314 29.59 -35.77 -4.77
N GLN A 315 29.75 -36.25 -6.02
CA GLN A 315 28.70 -37.02 -6.71
C GLN A 315 28.36 -38.43 -6.15
N LYS A 316 27.05 -38.67 -6.01
CA LYS A 316 26.34 -39.97 -6.15
C LYS A 316 25.09 -39.76 -7.03
N GLY A 317 25.19 -39.90 -8.36
CA GLY A 317 24.04 -40.01 -9.29
C GLY A 317 23.50 -38.74 -9.99
N TYR A 318 23.08 -38.88 -11.27
CA TYR A 318 22.62 -37.78 -12.16
C TYR A 318 21.21 -37.25 -11.84
N ALA A 319 20.28 -38.05 -11.31
CA ALA A 319 18.95 -37.57 -10.94
C ALA A 319 18.97 -36.76 -9.62
N ASP A 320 19.80 -37.18 -8.66
CA ASP A 320 19.92 -36.56 -7.34
C ASP A 320 20.56 -35.15 -7.43
N TYR A 321 21.47 -34.90 -8.38
CA TYR A 321 22.04 -33.56 -8.55
C TYR A 321 21.02 -32.53 -9.06
N LYS A 322 20.17 -32.88 -10.05
CA LYS A 322 19.16 -31.95 -10.59
C LYS A 322 18.14 -31.59 -9.52
N LEU A 323 17.70 -32.58 -8.73
CA LEU A 323 16.74 -32.37 -7.65
C LEU A 323 17.33 -31.51 -6.51
N ARG A 324 18.56 -31.80 -6.08
CA ARG A 324 19.26 -30.98 -5.06
C ARG A 324 19.52 -29.57 -5.54
N LEU A 325 19.86 -29.39 -6.82
CA LEU A 325 20.05 -28.08 -7.42
C LEU A 325 18.74 -27.31 -7.50
N ALA A 326 17.68 -27.93 -8.03
CA ALA A 326 16.36 -27.30 -8.11
C ALA A 326 15.88 -26.87 -6.72
N LYS A 327 16.04 -27.73 -5.70
CA LYS A 327 15.72 -27.41 -4.31
C LYS A 327 16.55 -26.24 -3.78
N ALA A 328 17.86 -26.22 -4.04
CA ALA A 328 18.73 -25.12 -3.63
C ALA A 328 18.31 -23.80 -4.29
N THR A 329 18.17 -23.79 -5.61
CA THR A 329 17.79 -22.59 -6.39
C THR A 329 16.39 -22.10 -6.02
N LEU A 330 15.39 -22.98 -5.92
CA LEU A 330 14.02 -22.63 -5.53
C LEU A 330 13.94 -22.08 -4.10
N THR A 331 14.82 -22.55 -3.21
CA THR A 331 14.93 -22.01 -1.85
C THR A 331 15.61 -20.65 -1.84
N LEU A 332 16.64 -20.44 -2.66
CA LEU A 332 17.44 -19.22 -2.68
C LEU A 332 16.76 -18.06 -3.43
N ILE A 333 15.91 -18.31 -4.43
CA ILE A 333 15.23 -17.25 -5.20
C ILE A 333 14.35 -16.34 -4.33
N PRO A 334 13.41 -16.86 -3.51
CA PRO A 334 12.62 -16.04 -2.58
C PRO A 334 13.48 -15.42 -1.48
N LEU A 335 14.61 -16.04 -1.16
CA LEU A 335 15.52 -15.65 -0.08
C LEU A 335 16.33 -14.40 -0.42
N PHE A 336 16.69 -14.24 -1.69
CA PHE A 336 17.45 -13.09 -2.19
C PHE A 336 16.56 -12.07 -2.90
N GLY A 337 15.23 -12.24 -2.93
CA GLY A 337 14.34 -11.29 -3.61
C GLY A 337 14.59 -11.18 -5.12
N ILE A 338 15.13 -12.23 -5.75
CA ILE A 338 15.47 -12.21 -7.18
C ILE A 338 14.22 -12.13 -8.05
N HIS A 339 13.10 -12.65 -7.56
CA HIS A 339 11.82 -12.53 -8.24
C HIS A 339 11.46 -11.05 -8.47
N GLU A 340 11.78 -10.16 -7.53
CA GLU A 340 11.54 -8.72 -7.70
C GLU A 340 12.34 -8.18 -8.90
N VAL A 341 13.59 -8.59 -9.11
CA VAL A 341 14.39 -8.16 -10.27
C VAL A 341 13.73 -8.56 -11.60
N VAL A 342 13.24 -9.79 -11.70
CA VAL A 342 12.56 -10.30 -12.90
C VAL A 342 11.32 -9.46 -13.22
N PHE A 343 10.49 -9.14 -12.21
CA PHE A 343 9.30 -8.32 -12.40
C PHE A 343 9.58 -6.84 -12.64
N ILE A 344 10.73 -6.32 -12.18
CA ILE A 344 11.10 -4.93 -12.43
C ILE A 344 11.61 -4.73 -13.86
N PHE A 345 12.40 -5.67 -14.40
CA PHE A 345 12.88 -5.60 -15.80
C PHE A 345 11.84 -6.03 -16.83
N ALA A 346 10.81 -6.77 -16.43
CA ALA A 346 9.60 -6.93 -17.22
C ALA A 346 8.85 -5.58 -17.28
N THR A 347 9.23 -4.71 -18.21
CA THR A 347 8.79 -3.31 -18.35
C THR A 347 7.27 -3.15 -18.39
N ASP A 348 6.73 -2.10 -17.75
CA ASP A 348 5.31 -1.71 -17.83
C ASP A 348 4.88 -1.31 -19.25
N GLU A 349 5.81 -0.86 -20.11
CA GLU A 349 5.54 -0.49 -21.52
C GLU A 349 5.15 -1.69 -22.41
N GLN A 350 5.54 -2.92 -22.05
CA GLN A 350 5.19 -4.14 -22.81
C GLN A 350 3.93 -4.83 -22.30
N THR A 351 3.35 -4.39 -21.18
CA THR A 351 2.24 -5.08 -20.51
C THR A 351 0.98 -4.22 -20.51
N THR A 352 0.28 -4.16 -21.64
CA THR A 352 -1.09 -3.64 -21.69
C THR A 352 -2.11 -4.75 -21.38
N GLY A 353 -3.19 -4.43 -20.67
CA GLY A 353 -4.29 -5.37 -20.39
C GLY A 353 -3.94 -6.48 -19.38
N ILE A 354 -4.29 -7.73 -19.72
CA ILE A 354 -4.25 -8.91 -18.82
C ILE A 354 -2.85 -9.16 -18.24
N LEU A 355 -1.79 -8.92 -19.01
CA LEU A 355 -0.41 -9.14 -18.56
C LEU A 355 -0.02 -8.26 -17.38
N ARG A 356 -0.54 -7.02 -17.31
CA ARG A 356 -0.33 -6.12 -16.18
C ARG A 356 -0.96 -6.69 -14.90
N TYR A 357 -2.17 -7.21 -15.01
CA TYR A 357 -2.87 -7.82 -13.87
C TYR A 357 -2.15 -9.07 -13.36
N ILE A 358 -1.68 -9.93 -14.26
CA ILE A 358 -0.88 -11.12 -13.92
C ILE A 358 0.42 -10.70 -13.21
N LYS A 359 1.14 -9.72 -13.75
CA LYS A 359 2.37 -9.18 -13.14
C LYS A 359 2.11 -8.65 -11.74
N VAL A 360 1.07 -7.84 -11.56
CA VAL A 360 0.68 -7.28 -10.26
C VAL A 360 0.31 -8.38 -9.28
N PHE A 361 -0.49 -9.36 -9.70
CA PHE A 361 -0.86 -10.51 -8.88
C PHE A 361 0.37 -11.26 -8.36
N PHE A 362 1.26 -11.70 -9.25
CA PHE A 362 2.46 -12.44 -8.85
C PHE A 362 3.40 -11.60 -7.98
N THR A 363 3.55 -10.31 -8.29
CA THR A 363 4.37 -9.39 -7.49
C THR A 363 3.82 -9.26 -6.07
N LEU A 364 2.52 -9.00 -5.92
CA LEU A 364 1.87 -8.84 -4.62
C LEU A 364 1.84 -10.15 -3.83
N PHE A 365 1.58 -11.26 -4.51
CA PHE A 365 1.58 -12.59 -3.90
C PHE A 365 2.97 -12.94 -3.37
N LEU A 366 4.00 -12.90 -4.21
CA LEU A 366 5.35 -13.29 -3.80
C LEU A 366 5.87 -12.37 -2.69
N ASN A 367 5.65 -11.06 -2.78
CA ASN A 367 6.14 -10.11 -1.78
C ASN A 367 5.44 -10.24 -0.43
N SER A 368 4.13 -10.56 -0.41
CA SER A 368 3.38 -10.68 0.84
C SER A 368 3.69 -11.97 1.59
N PHE A 369 3.92 -13.09 0.88
CA PHE A 369 4.29 -14.39 1.47
C PHE A 369 5.80 -14.60 1.66
N GLN A 370 6.64 -13.68 1.16
CA GLN A 370 8.10 -13.82 1.25
C GLN A 370 8.59 -13.93 2.69
N GLY A 371 8.07 -13.10 3.59
CA GLY A 371 8.43 -13.13 5.01
C GLY A 371 8.13 -14.48 5.67
N PHE A 372 6.97 -15.06 5.36
CA PHE A 372 6.58 -16.40 5.79
C PHE A 372 7.58 -17.46 5.29
N LEU A 373 7.90 -17.46 3.99
CA LEU A 373 8.84 -18.43 3.41
C LEU A 373 10.23 -18.32 4.07
N VAL A 374 10.72 -17.10 4.26
CA VAL A 374 12.00 -16.82 4.91
C VAL A 374 12.02 -17.31 6.36
N ALA A 375 10.96 -17.06 7.14
CA ALA A 375 10.83 -17.56 8.51
C ALA A 375 10.82 -19.10 8.58
N VAL A 376 10.09 -19.74 7.65
CA VAL A 376 10.06 -21.21 7.54
C VAL A 376 11.44 -21.77 7.23
N LEU A 377 12.16 -21.20 6.27
CA LEU A 377 13.45 -21.73 5.82
C LEU A 377 14.58 -21.51 6.84
N TYR A 378 14.71 -20.31 7.40
CA TYR A 378 15.83 -19.95 8.27
C TYR A 378 15.60 -20.26 9.75
N CYS A 379 14.35 -20.28 10.21
CA CYS A 379 14.01 -20.58 11.60
C CYS A 379 13.37 -21.97 11.75
N PHE A 380 12.15 -22.17 11.24
CA PHE A 380 11.38 -23.38 11.58
C PHE A 380 11.93 -24.67 10.97
N ALA A 381 12.50 -24.61 9.76
CA ALA A 381 13.12 -25.76 9.08
C ALA A 381 14.57 -26.01 9.53
N ASN A 382 15.17 -25.09 10.28
CA ASN A 382 16.56 -25.16 10.69
C ASN A 382 16.78 -26.31 11.71
N LYS A 383 17.70 -27.22 11.38
CA LYS A 383 17.99 -28.40 12.22
C LYS A 383 18.50 -28.03 13.61
N GLU A 384 19.26 -26.94 13.72
CA GLU A 384 19.81 -26.45 14.99
C GLU A 384 18.67 -25.97 15.90
N VAL A 385 17.75 -25.18 15.36
CA VAL A 385 16.54 -24.70 16.05
C VAL A 385 15.67 -25.87 16.48
N LYS A 386 15.39 -26.82 15.58
CA LYS A 386 14.60 -28.02 15.90
C LYS A 386 15.23 -28.85 17.02
N SER A 387 16.56 -28.99 17.02
CA SER A 387 17.29 -29.73 18.06
C SER A 387 17.14 -29.05 19.42
N GLU A 388 17.33 -27.74 19.50
CA GLU A 388 17.22 -26.99 20.75
C GLU A 388 15.77 -26.93 21.27
N MET A 389 14.78 -26.78 20.39
CA MET A 389 13.37 -26.89 20.75
C MET A 389 13.04 -28.28 21.30
N LYS A 390 13.49 -29.35 20.63
CA LYS A 390 13.29 -30.73 21.11
C LYS A 390 13.94 -30.93 22.48
N LYS A 391 15.17 -30.47 22.69
CA LYS A 391 15.85 -30.58 23.99
C LYS A 391 15.06 -29.89 25.10
N LYS A 392 14.60 -28.66 24.88
CA LYS A 392 13.86 -27.91 25.89
C LYS A 392 12.48 -28.49 26.16
N TRP A 393 11.82 -29.04 25.13
CA TRP A 393 10.58 -29.82 25.29
C TRP A 393 10.78 -31.07 26.14
N GLN A 394 11.86 -31.83 25.93
CA GLN A 394 12.16 -33.01 26.74
C GLN A 394 12.46 -32.65 28.20
N LEU A 395 13.21 -31.56 28.45
CA LEU A 395 13.45 -31.05 29.79
C LEU A 395 12.16 -30.62 30.49
N TRP A 396 11.28 -29.88 29.79
CA TRP A 396 9.99 -29.48 30.35
C TRP A 396 9.10 -30.68 30.70
N LYS A 397 9.12 -31.73 29.87
CA LYS A 397 8.40 -32.99 30.13
C LYS A 397 8.94 -33.72 31.37
N LEU A 398 10.24 -33.62 31.64
CA LEU A 398 10.87 -34.20 32.84
C LEU A 398 10.54 -33.39 34.11
N ASP A 399 10.44 -32.05 34.01
CA ASP A 399 10.13 -31.17 35.14
C ASP A 399 8.64 -31.19 35.54
N HIS A 400 7.74 -31.68 34.69
CA HIS A 400 6.29 -31.75 34.95
C HIS A 400 5.74 -33.19 34.86
N PRO A 401 6.16 -34.12 35.74
CA PRO A 401 5.71 -35.51 35.72
C PRO A 401 4.19 -35.66 35.98
N ALA A 402 3.57 -34.71 36.68
CA ALA A 402 2.15 -34.76 37.06
C ALA A 402 1.16 -34.61 35.87
N LEU A 403 1.58 -34.06 34.72
CA LEU A 403 0.73 -33.98 33.53
C LEU A 403 0.87 -35.19 32.58
N CYS A 404 1.88 -36.04 32.79
CA CYS A 404 2.12 -37.23 31.96
C CYS A 404 1.63 -38.53 32.59
N CYS A 405 1.15 -38.52 33.84
CA CYS A 405 0.62 -39.69 34.54
C CYS A 405 -0.93 -39.72 34.63
N THR A 406 -1.64 -38.99 33.76
CA THR A 406 -3.07 -39.19 33.54
C THR A 406 -3.31 -39.65 32.10
N GLN A 407 -2.84 -40.86 31.80
CA GLN A 407 -3.43 -41.72 30.78
C GLN A 407 -3.12 -43.18 31.08
#